data_AF-A0A1C4UUG4-F1
#
_entry.id   AF-A0A1C4UUG4-F1
#
_cell.length_a   1.000
_cell.length_b   1.000
_cell.length_c   1.000
_cell.angle_alpha   90.00
_cell.angle_beta   90.00
_cell.angle_gamma   90.00
#
_symmetry.space_group_name_H-M   'P 1'
#
loop_
_entity.id
_entity.type
_entity.pdbx_description
1 polymer ?
#
loop_
_entity_poly.entity_id
_entity_poly.type
_entity_poly.pdbx_seq_one_letter_code
_entity_poly.pdbx_strand_id
1 'polypeptide(L)'
;MSLAWNAVSGVTGYRVYEGSAVRATVTGTSATVSGLATCSAHSYTVAAYNSSGESAKSAAVSATTSGCTGGNGPMAAAPYLYPGWGDPPAPATVMGATGVRWFTIVKQNNPGIRTIVTFGTSTTGPSYYGTRLINQAAALGANIDTFTIMPFDFGGGANIYQNTVNAAEGLKTALKNAVGWSDATAYAHMGISGMNGLSDQQELTSPATWTQIRDWAKARGLSRFTFWSVNRDRPCPGGGVVANCSGIAQNTWEFTNITARY
;
A
#
# COMPACT_ATOMS: atom_id res chain seq x y z
N MET A 1 32.10 6.45 1.01
CA MET A 1 31.90 5.16 1.70
C MET A 1 33.05 4.94 2.66
N SER A 2 32.76 4.59 3.91
CA SER A 2 33.79 4.43 4.96
C SER A 2 33.99 2.95 5.27
N LEU A 3 35.25 2.52 5.34
CA LEU A 3 35.68 1.15 5.60
C LEU A 3 36.58 1.13 6.84
N ALA A 4 36.46 0.10 7.65
CA ALA A 4 37.33 -0.15 8.81
C ALA A 4 37.67 -1.64 8.92
N TRP A 5 38.84 -1.96 9.45
CA TRP A 5 39.32 -3.33 9.64
C TRP A 5 40.19 -3.47 10.89
N ASN A 6 40.54 -4.70 11.25
CA ASN A 6 41.44 -4.97 12.37
C ASN A 6 42.90 -4.74 11.99
N ALA A 7 43.72 -4.29 12.95
CA ALA A 7 45.15 -4.10 12.72
C ALA A 7 45.89 -5.43 12.54
N VAL A 8 46.86 -5.43 11.61
CA VAL A 8 47.84 -6.50 11.39
C VAL A 8 49.21 -5.98 11.83
N SER A 9 49.97 -6.77 12.58
CA SER A 9 51.30 -6.38 13.06
C SER A 9 52.37 -6.51 11.97
N GLY A 10 53.42 -5.68 12.03
CA GLY A 10 54.56 -5.76 11.12
C GLY A 10 54.30 -5.27 9.69
N VAL A 11 53.21 -4.53 9.46
CA VAL A 11 52.85 -4.01 8.14
C VAL A 11 53.16 -2.52 8.04
N THR A 12 53.48 -2.06 6.83
CA THR A 12 53.71 -0.63 6.53
C THR A 12 52.39 0.09 6.28
N GLY A 13 51.37 -0.61 5.78
CA GLY A 13 50.04 -0.06 5.58
C GLY A 13 49.09 -1.06 4.91
N TYR A 14 48.00 -0.53 4.35
CA TYR A 14 46.94 -1.27 3.71
C TYR A 14 46.58 -0.65 2.36
N ARG A 15 46.23 -1.50 1.39
CA ARG A 15 45.63 -1.10 0.12
C ARG A 15 44.18 -1.58 0.07
N VAL A 16 43.28 -0.66 -0.27
CA VAL A 16 41.86 -0.92 -0.50
C VAL A 16 41.64 -1.07 -1.99
N TYR A 17 41.04 -2.19 -2.38
CA TYR A 17 40.80 -2.55 -3.77
C TYR A 17 39.30 -2.56 -4.08
N GLU A 18 38.95 -2.12 -5.29
CA GLU A 18 37.67 -2.43 -5.94
C GLU A 18 37.97 -3.21 -7.22
N GLY A 19 37.63 -4.51 -7.22
CA GLY A 19 38.16 -5.43 -8.21
C GLY A 19 39.69 -5.52 -8.15
N SER A 20 40.37 -5.19 -9.26
CA SER A 20 41.83 -5.12 -9.33
C SER A 20 42.41 -3.73 -9.09
N ALA A 21 41.58 -2.68 -9.05
CA ALA A 21 42.03 -1.30 -8.93
C ALA A 21 42.26 -0.91 -7.46
N VAL A 22 43.40 -0.29 -7.15
CA VAL A 22 43.65 0.32 -5.84
C VAL A 22 42.88 1.63 -5.74
N ARG A 23 41.95 1.70 -4.79
CA ARG A 23 41.11 2.88 -4.50
C ARG A 23 41.68 3.76 -3.40
N ALA A 24 42.43 3.18 -2.47
CA ALA A 24 43.14 3.92 -1.42
C ALA A 24 44.35 3.14 -0.92
N THR A 25 45.38 3.87 -0.47
CA THR A 25 46.51 3.33 0.30
C THR A 25 46.60 4.13 1.59
N VAL A 26 46.54 3.45 2.74
CA VAL A 26 46.49 4.09 4.06
C VAL A 26 47.41 3.36 5.04
N THR A 27 47.90 4.06 6.05
CA THR A 27 48.71 3.46 7.13
C THR A 27 47.86 3.06 8.35
N GLY A 28 46.69 3.68 8.51
CA GLY A 28 45.71 3.34 9.56
C GLY A 28 44.78 2.19 9.17
N THR A 29 43.88 1.84 10.08
CA THR A 29 42.91 0.73 9.93
C THR A 29 41.56 1.14 9.36
N SER A 30 41.50 2.27 8.66
CA SER A 30 40.29 2.76 8.00
C SER A 30 40.60 3.55 6.74
N ALA A 31 39.64 3.60 5.82
CA ALA A 31 39.71 4.41 4.62
C ALA A 31 38.32 4.94 4.23
N THR A 32 38.30 6.11 3.59
CA THR A 32 37.09 6.65 2.96
C THR A 32 37.28 6.72 1.46
N VAL A 33 36.41 6.07 0.70
CA VAL A 33 36.36 6.16 -0.76
C VAL A 33 35.27 7.15 -1.16
N SER A 34 35.64 8.21 -1.89
CA SER A 34 34.78 9.30 -2.35
C SER A 34 34.59 9.27 -3.88
N GLY A 35 33.77 10.17 -4.42
CA GLY A 35 33.55 10.28 -5.88
C GLY A 35 32.77 9.12 -6.51
N LEU A 36 32.05 8.34 -5.70
CA LEU A 36 31.25 7.23 -6.17
C LEU A 36 29.96 7.75 -6.81
N ALA A 37 29.54 7.12 -7.92
CA ALA A 37 28.25 7.41 -8.54
C ALA A 37 27.12 7.16 -7.54
N THR A 38 25.97 7.82 -7.71
CA THR A 38 24.77 7.58 -6.90
C THR A 38 24.10 6.28 -7.32
N CYS A 39 23.45 5.58 -6.40
CA CYS A 39 22.69 4.35 -6.69
C CYS A 39 23.53 3.23 -7.33
N SER A 40 24.83 3.17 -7.03
CA SER A 40 25.74 2.13 -7.54
C SER A 40 26.24 1.24 -6.41
N ALA A 41 26.25 -0.07 -6.68
CA ALA A 41 26.82 -1.06 -5.78
C ALA A 41 28.35 -1.10 -5.96
N HIS A 42 29.07 -1.10 -4.84
CA HIS A 42 30.52 -1.15 -4.78
C HIS A 42 30.96 -2.28 -3.86
N SER A 43 32.05 -2.95 -4.20
CA SER A 43 32.59 -4.06 -3.42
C SER A 43 34.09 -3.87 -3.21
N TYR A 44 34.53 -3.93 -1.96
CA TYR A 44 35.90 -3.63 -1.57
C TYR A 44 36.57 -4.78 -0.85
N THR A 45 37.85 -4.95 -1.10
CA THR A 45 38.74 -5.86 -0.36
C THR A 45 39.95 -5.08 0.14
N VAL A 46 40.59 -5.56 1.20
CA VAL A 46 41.77 -4.92 1.79
C VAL A 46 42.93 -5.91 1.82
N ALA A 47 44.13 -5.47 1.45
CA ALA A 47 45.37 -6.22 1.63
C ALA A 47 46.34 -5.38 2.48
N ALA A 48 47.04 -6.02 3.41
CA ALA A 48 48.13 -5.39 4.14
C ALA A 48 49.42 -5.52 3.32
N TYR A 49 50.33 -4.55 3.44
CA TYR A 49 51.61 -4.58 2.71
C TYR A 49 52.77 -4.08 3.57
N ASN A 50 53.96 -4.58 3.26
CA ASN A 50 55.24 -4.05 3.74
C ASN A 50 56.32 -4.22 2.66
N SER A 51 57.60 -4.06 3.03
CA SER A 51 58.73 -4.23 2.12
C SER A 51 58.85 -5.64 1.52
N SER A 52 58.23 -6.65 2.14
CA SER A 52 58.26 -8.04 1.68
C SER A 52 57.14 -8.37 0.67
N GLY A 53 56.18 -7.46 0.46
CA GLY A 53 55.06 -7.65 -0.48
C GLY A 53 53.70 -7.42 0.16
N GLU A 54 52.65 -7.92 -0.50
CA GLU A 54 51.26 -7.83 -0.03
C GLU A 54 50.74 -9.16 0.51
N SER A 55 49.81 -9.08 1.46
CA SER A 55 49.03 -10.22 1.93
C SER A 55 47.99 -10.68 0.91
N ALA A 56 47.35 -11.81 1.19
CA ALA A 56 46.06 -12.12 0.58
C ALA A 56 45.04 -11.00 0.87
N LYS A 57 44.12 -10.79 -0.07
CA LYS A 57 43.00 -9.85 0.09
C LYS A 57 41.99 -10.41 1.10
N SER A 58 41.37 -9.52 1.87
CA SER A 58 40.27 -9.86 2.77
C SER A 58 39.05 -10.41 2.03
N ALA A 59 38.08 -10.95 2.78
CA ALA A 59 36.73 -11.10 2.27
C ALA A 59 36.18 -9.75 1.78
N ALA A 60 35.36 -9.78 0.75
CA ALA A 60 34.79 -8.57 0.17
C ALA A 60 33.66 -8.02 1.04
N VAL A 61 33.64 -6.70 1.21
CA VAL A 61 32.53 -5.97 1.82
C VAL A 61 31.89 -5.09 0.77
N SER A 62 30.57 -5.22 0.61
CA SER A 62 29.81 -4.49 -0.40
C SER A 62 28.85 -3.48 0.25
N ALA A 63 28.67 -2.33 -0.38
CA ALA A 63 27.59 -1.41 -0.06
C ALA A 63 27.16 -0.61 -1.29
N THR A 64 25.99 0.03 -1.19
CA THR A 64 25.39 0.81 -2.28
C THR A 64 25.31 2.28 -1.88
N THR A 65 25.70 3.17 -2.78
CA THR A 65 25.57 4.63 -2.58
C THR A 65 24.10 5.06 -2.59
N SER A 66 23.75 6.03 -1.75
CA SER A 66 22.41 6.62 -1.70
C SER A 66 22.14 7.59 -2.86
N GLY A 67 20.98 8.24 -2.88
CA GLY A 67 20.63 9.24 -3.90
C GLY A 67 19.96 8.68 -5.16
N CYS A 68 19.34 7.51 -5.08
CA CYS A 68 18.51 7.01 -6.17
C CYS A 68 17.34 7.99 -6.42
N THR A 69 17.32 8.67 -7.56
CA THR A 69 16.11 9.35 -8.03
C THR A 69 15.15 8.26 -8.52
N GLY A 70 14.16 7.91 -7.70
CA GLY A 70 13.10 6.98 -8.10
C GLY A 70 12.38 7.51 -9.34
N GLY A 71 12.31 6.69 -10.38
CA GLY A 71 11.66 7.06 -11.63
C GLY A 71 10.16 7.23 -11.45
N ASN A 72 9.66 8.45 -11.67
CA ASN A 72 8.24 8.74 -11.91
C ASN A 72 7.80 8.25 -13.31
N GLY A 73 8.22 7.05 -13.72
CA GLY A 73 7.74 6.40 -14.93
C GLY A 73 6.42 5.68 -14.65
N PRO A 74 5.56 5.48 -15.67
CA PRO A 74 4.34 4.69 -15.49
C PRO A 74 4.68 3.30 -14.95
N MET A 75 3.88 2.82 -13.98
CA MET A 75 3.98 1.47 -13.41
C MET A 75 3.50 0.41 -14.43
N ALA A 76 4.17 0.33 -15.58
CA ALA A 76 3.73 -0.47 -16.72
C ALA A 76 3.96 -1.98 -16.54
N ALA A 77 4.87 -2.38 -15.65
CA ALA A 77 5.15 -3.78 -15.34
C ALA A 77 5.50 -3.94 -13.84
N ALA A 78 4.65 -4.67 -13.11
CA ALA A 78 4.84 -5.03 -11.71
C ALA A 78 4.62 -6.53 -11.49
N PRO A 79 5.57 -7.38 -11.94
CA PRO A 79 5.45 -8.83 -11.76
C PRO A 79 5.36 -9.21 -10.28
N TYR A 80 4.64 -10.30 -10.03
CA TYR A 80 4.49 -10.86 -8.70
C TYR A 80 5.80 -11.52 -8.27
N LEU A 81 6.34 -11.13 -7.12
CA LEU A 81 7.39 -11.88 -6.44
C LEU A 81 6.82 -12.34 -5.11
N TYR A 82 6.56 -13.64 -5.01
CA TYR A 82 5.88 -14.24 -3.86
C TYR A 82 6.86 -15.11 -3.07
N PRO A 83 7.35 -14.67 -1.89
CA PRO A 83 8.28 -15.45 -1.07
C PRO A 83 7.70 -16.72 -0.44
N GLY A 84 6.38 -16.93 -0.53
CA GLY A 84 5.74 -18.07 0.14
C GLY A 84 5.87 -19.41 -0.59
N TRP A 85 6.43 -19.45 -1.81
CA TRP A 85 6.59 -20.69 -2.58
C TRP A 85 7.65 -20.55 -3.69
N GLY A 86 8.33 -21.66 -4.03
CA GLY A 86 9.13 -21.77 -5.26
C GLY A 86 10.53 -21.14 -5.25
N ASP A 87 11.14 -20.96 -4.07
CA ASP A 87 12.49 -20.37 -3.89
C ASP A 87 12.74 -19.12 -4.75
N PRO A 88 11.96 -18.04 -4.54
CA PRO A 88 12.00 -16.91 -5.45
C PRO A 88 13.33 -16.16 -5.35
N PRO A 89 13.85 -15.68 -6.49
CA PRO A 89 15.10 -14.93 -6.52
C PRO A 89 14.98 -13.65 -5.70
N ALA A 90 16.09 -13.24 -5.07
CA ALA A 90 16.13 -11.99 -4.33
C ALA A 90 15.68 -10.82 -5.23
N PRO A 91 14.82 -9.90 -4.74
CA PRO A 91 14.31 -8.79 -5.56
C PRO A 91 15.43 -7.98 -6.21
N ALA A 92 16.53 -7.76 -5.48
CA ALA A 92 17.71 -7.05 -5.96
C ALA A 92 18.36 -7.70 -7.19
N THR A 93 18.36 -9.03 -7.25
CA THR A 93 18.88 -9.79 -8.40
C THR A 93 18.03 -9.55 -9.64
N VAL A 94 16.70 -9.62 -9.50
CA VAL A 94 15.76 -9.40 -10.62
C VAL A 94 15.79 -7.94 -11.07
N MET A 95 15.86 -6.99 -10.14
CA MET A 95 16.03 -5.56 -10.44
C MET A 95 17.28 -5.28 -11.27
N GLY A 96 18.41 -5.87 -10.86
CA GLY A 96 19.69 -5.72 -11.56
C GLY A 96 19.67 -6.33 -12.97
N ALA A 97 19.03 -7.47 -13.15
CA ALA A 97 19.02 -8.20 -14.41
C ALA A 97 18.01 -7.65 -15.45
N THR A 98 16.86 -7.16 -15.00
CA THR A 98 15.71 -6.86 -15.89
C THR A 98 15.38 -5.37 -15.99
N GLY A 99 15.86 -4.56 -15.05
CA GLY A 99 15.43 -3.17 -14.91
C GLY A 99 14.02 -2.99 -14.37
N VAL A 100 13.27 -4.07 -14.11
CA VAL A 100 11.99 -4.04 -13.40
C VAL A 100 12.25 -3.63 -11.95
N ARG A 101 11.67 -2.50 -11.52
CA ARG A 101 11.83 -1.96 -10.15
C ARG A 101 10.56 -2.07 -9.30
N TRP A 102 9.47 -2.49 -9.92
CA TRP A 102 8.17 -2.62 -9.29
C TRP A 102 7.87 -4.11 -9.14
N PHE A 103 7.77 -4.58 -7.90
CA PHE A 103 7.28 -5.91 -7.58
C PHE A 103 6.10 -5.77 -6.62
N THR A 104 5.18 -6.72 -6.65
CA THR A 104 4.07 -6.78 -5.69
C THR A 104 4.55 -7.28 -4.31
N ILE A 105 5.56 -6.61 -3.74
CA ILE A 105 6.21 -6.88 -2.42
C ILE A 105 5.87 -5.78 -1.39
N VAL A 106 5.24 -4.68 -1.82
CA VAL A 106 5.02 -3.45 -1.03
C VAL A 106 4.51 -3.73 0.39
N LYS A 107 3.59 -4.69 0.57
CA LYS A 107 3.06 -5.08 1.88
C LYS A 107 4.05 -5.82 2.79
N GLN A 108 4.96 -6.62 2.26
CA GLN A 108 5.91 -7.39 3.08
C GLN A 108 6.99 -6.50 3.69
N ASN A 109 7.50 -5.53 2.93
CA ASN A 109 8.47 -4.56 3.44
C ASN A 109 7.83 -3.37 4.16
N ASN A 110 6.50 -3.22 4.05
CA ASN A 110 5.73 -2.19 4.74
C ASN A 110 4.46 -2.81 5.33
N PRO A 111 4.56 -3.60 6.42
CA PRO A 111 3.42 -4.31 7.00
C PRO A 111 2.30 -3.37 7.47
N GLY A 112 2.57 -2.07 7.60
CA GLY A 112 1.57 -1.04 7.90
C GLY A 112 0.71 -0.59 6.70
N ILE A 113 1.07 -0.93 5.46
CA ILE A 113 0.31 -0.52 4.27
C ILE A 113 -0.94 -1.40 4.12
N ARG A 114 -2.10 -0.74 4.14
CA ARG A 114 -3.38 -1.38 3.84
C ARG A 114 -3.86 -1.05 2.43
N THR A 115 -4.32 -2.07 1.70
CA THR A 115 -4.98 -1.95 0.40
C THR A 115 -6.50 -1.98 0.58
N ILE A 116 -7.14 -0.92 0.09
CA ILE A 116 -8.59 -0.77 0.11
C ILE A 116 -9.05 -0.62 -1.34
N VAL A 117 -10.02 -1.44 -1.74
CA VAL A 117 -10.60 -1.39 -3.08
C VAL A 117 -12.04 -0.92 -2.95
N THR A 118 -12.36 0.23 -3.55
CA THR A 118 -13.70 0.83 -3.52
C THR A 118 -14.38 0.72 -4.88
N PHE A 119 -15.62 0.25 -4.92
CA PHE A 119 -16.37 0.03 -6.17
C PHE A 119 -17.88 0.20 -5.97
N GLY A 120 -18.60 0.42 -7.07
CA GLY A 120 -20.07 0.53 -7.08
C GLY A 120 -20.75 -0.81 -6.77
N THR A 121 -21.97 -0.74 -6.23
CA THR A 121 -22.77 -1.91 -5.85
C THR A 121 -24.19 -1.79 -6.38
N SER A 122 -24.89 -2.92 -6.52
CA SER A 122 -26.35 -2.93 -6.60
C SER A 122 -26.96 -2.87 -5.19
N THR A 123 -28.29 -2.79 -5.12
CA THR A 123 -29.05 -2.86 -3.86
C THR A 123 -28.93 -4.20 -3.14
N THR A 124 -28.37 -5.23 -3.78
CA THR A 124 -28.24 -6.59 -3.23
C THR A 124 -26.81 -7.10 -3.21
N GLY A 125 -25.83 -6.27 -3.58
CA GLY A 125 -24.41 -6.58 -3.46
C GLY A 125 -23.60 -6.19 -4.71
N PRO A 126 -22.35 -6.65 -4.78
CA PRO A 126 -21.47 -6.37 -5.92
C PRO A 126 -22.15 -6.72 -7.25
N SER A 127 -22.00 -5.83 -8.24
CA SER A 127 -22.38 -6.16 -9.62
C SER A 127 -21.52 -7.31 -10.17
N TYR A 128 -21.79 -7.75 -11.40
CA TYR A 128 -20.95 -8.72 -12.10
C TYR A 128 -19.45 -8.34 -12.03
N TYR A 129 -19.12 -7.07 -12.30
CA TYR A 129 -17.74 -6.60 -12.28
C TYR A 129 -17.12 -6.59 -10.88
N GLY A 130 -17.91 -6.23 -9.85
CA GLY A 130 -17.46 -6.28 -8.46
C GLY A 130 -17.20 -7.71 -8.00
N THR A 131 -18.11 -8.64 -8.31
CA THR A 131 -17.93 -10.07 -8.01
C THR A 131 -16.72 -10.65 -8.75
N ARG A 132 -16.54 -10.31 -10.03
CA ARG A 132 -15.35 -10.71 -10.80
C ARG A 132 -14.06 -10.19 -10.16
N LEU A 133 -14.04 -8.94 -9.72
CA LEU A 133 -12.89 -8.33 -9.05
C LEU A 133 -12.52 -9.08 -7.76
N ILE A 134 -13.52 -9.40 -6.93
CA ILE A 134 -13.33 -10.18 -5.69
C ILE A 134 -12.75 -11.57 -6.00
N ASN A 135 -13.37 -12.30 -6.93
CA ASN A 135 -12.93 -13.65 -7.30
C ASN A 135 -11.50 -13.65 -7.86
N GLN A 136 -11.17 -12.67 -8.71
CA GLN A 136 -9.82 -12.56 -9.27
C GLN A 136 -8.79 -12.19 -8.19
N ALA A 137 -9.13 -11.31 -7.26
CA ALA A 137 -8.27 -10.96 -6.14
C ALA A 137 -7.99 -12.17 -5.24
N ALA A 138 -9.00 -13.01 -4.99
CA ALA A 138 -8.87 -14.26 -4.25
C ALA A 138 -7.97 -15.27 -5.00
N ALA A 139 -8.25 -15.51 -6.29
CA ALA A 139 -7.49 -16.45 -7.12
C ALA A 139 -6.00 -16.07 -7.27
N LEU A 140 -5.69 -14.77 -7.27
CA LEU A 140 -4.32 -14.27 -7.35
C LEU A 140 -3.61 -14.17 -5.99
N GLY A 141 -4.33 -14.39 -4.88
CA GLY A 141 -3.79 -14.14 -3.55
C GLY A 141 -3.39 -12.67 -3.36
N ALA A 142 -4.14 -11.73 -3.94
CA ALA A 142 -3.80 -10.30 -3.96
C ALA A 142 -3.85 -9.64 -2.57
N ASN A 143 -4.35 -10.35 -1.56
CA ASN A 143 -4.38 -9.93 -0.15
C ASN A 143 -4.99 -8.53 0.01
N ILE A 144 -6.17 -8.27 -0.53
CA ILE A 144 -6.88 -6.99 -0.31
C ILE A 144 -7.35 -6.94 1.16
N ASP A 145 -7.00 -5.88 1.90
CA ASP A 145 -7.40 -5.80 3.32
C ASP A 145 -8.86 -5.43 3.48
N THR A 146 -9.39 -4.57 2.60
CA THR A 146 -10.78 -4.13 2.68
C THR A 146 -11.41 -3.93 1.31
N PHE A 147 -12.55 -4.59 1.08
CA PHE A 147 -13.43 -4.29 -0.05
C PHE A 147 -14.54 -3.33 0.38
N THR A 148 -14.64 -2.17 -0.25
CA THR A 148 -15.58 -1.11 0.15
C THR A 148 -16.60 -0.87 -0.95
N ILE A 149 -17.88 -0.95 -0.61
CA ILE A 149 -18.96 -0.62 -1.55
C ILE A 149 -19.35 0.85 -1.48
N MET A 150 -19.87 1.37 -2.60
CA MET A 150 -20.50 2.68 -2.71
C MET A 150 -22.03 2.52 -2.86
N PRO A 151 -22.78 2.40 -1.74
CA PRO A 151 -24.21 2.05 -1.77
C PRO A 151 -25.10 3.28 -1.97
N PHE A 152 -24.99 3.90 -3.13
CA PHE A 152 -25.82 5.03 -3.56
C PHE A 152 -25.94 5.00 -5.09
N ASP A 153 -26.78 5.86 -5.65
CA ASP A 153 -27.17 5.91 -7.06
C ASP A 153 -27.90 4.65 -7.53
N PHE A 154 -28.82 4.12 -6.73
CA PHE A 154 -29.63 2.94 -7.08
C PHE A 154 -30.84 3.26 -7.96
N GLY A 155 -31.10 4.55 -8.20
CA GLY A 155 -32.33 5.05 -8.81
C GLY A 155 -33.25 5.62 -7.73
N GLY A 156 -33.75 6.85 -7.96
CA GLY A 156 -34.45 7.67 -6.97
C GLY A 156 -35.57 6.96 -6.20
N GLY A 157 -35.86 7.44 -4.99
CA GLY A 157 -36.86 6.85 -4.09
C GLY A 157 -36.36 5.61 -3.31
N ALA A 158 -35.07 5.28 -3.41
CA ALA A 158 -34.46 4.19 -2.69
C ALA A 158 -34.55 4.36 -1.16
N ASN A 159 -34.86 3.25 -0.46
CA ASN A 159 -34.64 3.16 0.98
C ASN A 159 -33.14 2.93 1.22
N ILE A 160 -32.38 4.03 1.36
CA ILE A 160 -30.92 3.99 1.44
C ILE A 160 -30.42 3.13 2.61
N TYR A 161 -31.08 3.15 3.77
CA TYR A 161 -30.68 2.28 4.88
C TYR A 161 -30.80 0.80 4.49
N GLN A 162 -31.99 0.37 4.06
CA GLN A 162 -32.23 -1.04 3.74
C GLN A 162 -31.37 -1.51 2.56
N ASN A 163 -31.22 -0.69 1.52
CA ASN A 163 -30.41 -1.02 0.35
C ASN A 163 -28.92 -1.10 0.70
N THR A 164 -28.42 -0.22 1.58
CA THR A 164 -27.04 -0.30 2.07
C THR A 164 -26.80 -1.59 2.85
N VAL A 165 -27.72 -1.97 3.75
CA VAL A 165 -27.64 -3.21 4.51
C VAL A 165 -27.66 -4.42 3.57
N ASN A 166 -28.61 -4.46 2.63
CA ASN A 166 -28.72 -5.56 1.66
C ASN A 166 -27.47 -5.66 0.78
N ALA A 167 -26.94 -4.54 0.30
CA ALA A 167 -25.71 -4.51 -0.48
C ALA A 167 -24.50 -5.02 0.32
N ALA A 168 -24.38 -4.65 1.60
CA ALA A 168 -23.30 -5.10 2.47
C ALA A 168 -23.40 -6.61 2.77
N GLU A 169 -24.60 -7.15 3.00
CA GLU A 169 -24.82 -8.59 3.16
C GLU A 169 -24.52 -9.38 1.87
N GLY A 170 -24.82 -8.78 0.71
CA GLY A 170 -24.43 -9.31 -0.59
C GLY A 170 -22.90 -9.37 -0.78
N LEU A 171 -22.20 -8.29 -0.41
CA LEU A 171 -20.74 -8.25 -0.42
C LEU A 171 -20.14 -9.33 0.50
N LYS A 172 -20.72 -9.50 1.69
CA LYS A 172 -20.28 -10.52 2.65
C LYS A 172 -20.37 -11.90 2.00
N THR A 173 -21.51 -12.20 1.38
CA THR A 173 -21.74 -13.46 0.69
C THR A 173 -20.73 -13.67 -0.45
N ALA A 174 -20.45 -12.64 -1.25
CA ALA A 174 -19.44 -12.71 -2.30
C ALA A 174 -18.04 -13.03 -1.76
N LEU A 175 -17.61 -12.37 -0.67
CA LEU A 175 -16.32 -12.62 -0.03
C LEU A 175 -16.21 -14.02 0.55
N LYS A 176 -17.28 -14.50 1.21
CA LYS A 176 -17.34 -15.87 1.72
C LYS A 176 -17.20 -16.90 0.60
N ASN A 177 -17.90 -16.70 -0.50
CA ASN A 177 -17.86 -17.62 -1.64
C ASN A 177 -16.51 -17.63 -2.35
N ALA A 178 -15.86 -16.47 -2.45
CA ALA A 178 -14.58 -16.33 -3.13
C ALA A 178 -13.39 -16.85 -2.31
N VAL A 179 -13.41 -16.64 -0.99
CA VAL A 179 -12.24 -16.86 -0.11
C VAL A 179 -12.47 -17.96 0.94
N GLY A 180 -13.71 -18.38 1.18
CA GLY A 180 -14.05 -19.36 2.22
C GLY A 180 -14.09 -18.78 3.64
N TRP A 181 -14.22 -17.46 3.78
CA TRP A 181 -14.25 -16.79 5.07
C TRP A 181 -15.50 -17.06 5.90
N SER A 182 -15.38 -16.89 7.22
CA SER A 182 -16.55 -16.77 8.12
C SER A 182 -17.26 -15.44 7.90
N ASP A 183 -18.51 -15.31 8.37
CA ASP A 183 -19.24 -14.03 8.36
C ASP A 183 -18.45 -12.93 9.08
N ALA A 184 -17.93 -13.21 10.29
CA ALA A 184 -17.16 -12.25 11.07
C ALA A 184 -15.89 -11.79 10.36
N THR A 185 -15.17 -12.71 9.71
CA THR A 185 -13.98 -12.40 8.91
C THR A 185 -14.36 -11.55 7.68
N ALA A 186 -15.43 -11.91 6.96
CA ALA A 186 -15.88 -11.14 5.81
C ALA A 186 -16.29 -9.71 6.20
N TYR A 187 -16.96 -9.53 7.34
CA TYR A 187 -17.26 -8.18 7.86
C TYR A 187 -15.99 -7.39 8.18
N ALA A 188 -15.03 -7.99 8.88
CA ALA A 188 -13.75 -7.36 9.19
C ALA A 188 -12.93 -6.97 7.94
N HIS A 189 -13.24 -7.53 6.77
CA HIS A 189 -12.59 -7.24 5.48
C HIS A 189 -13.47 -6.44 4.50
N MET A 190 -14.52 -5.77 4.99
CA MET A 190 -15.32 -4.89 4.16
C MET A 190 -15.59 -3.51 4.77
N GLY A 191 -16.08 -2.60 3.92
CA GLY A 191 -16.48 -1.27 4.33
C GLY A 191 -17.60 -0.67 3.51
N ILE A 192 -18.08 0.47 3.99
CA ILE A 192 -19.09 1.29 3.34
C ILE A 192 -18.50 2.67 3.04
N SER A 193 -18.68 3.15 1.81
CA SER A 193 -18.42 4.51 1.38
C SER A 193 -19.73 5.11 0.87
N GLY A 194 -20.54 5.71 1.74
CA GLY A 194 -21.84 6.29 1.35
C GLY A 194 -21.72 7.63 0.61
N MET A 195 -22.84 8.25 0.29
CA MET A 195 -22.91 9.64 -0.20
C MET A 195 -23.82 10.45 0.73
N ASN A 196 -23.32 11.56 1.29
CA ASN A 196 -24.08 12.35 2.27
C ASN A 196 -25.16 13.21 1.60
N GLY A 197 -26.32 13.37 2.25
CA GLY A 197 -27.44 14.10 1.68
C GLY A 197 -27.97 13.46 0.39
N LEU A 198 -28.16 14.26 -0.66
CA LEU A 198 -28.68 13.78 -1.95
C LEU A 198 -27.59 13.08 -2.77
N SER A 199 -27.92 11.92 -3.35
CA SER A 199 -27.14 11.26 -4.40
C SER A 199 -27.40 11.88 -5.78
N ASP A 200 -26.64 11.49 -6.81
CA ASP A 200 -26.86 11.96 -8.19
C ASP A 200 -28.26 11.55 -8.69
N GLN A 201 -28.78 10.43 -8.17
CA GLN A 201 -30.14 9.93 -8.42
C GLN A 201 -31.22 10.52 -7.49
N GLN A 202 -30.92 11.60 -6.77
CA GLN A 202 -31.84 12.27 -5.82
C GLN A 202 -32.29 11.38 -4.64
N GLU A 203 -31.51 10.36 -4.28
CA GLU A 203 -31.81 9.56 -3.11
C GLU A 203 -31.33 10.28 -1.84
N LEU A 204 -32.13 10.23 -0.78
CA LEU A 204 -31.84 10.96 0.45
C LEU A 204 -31.11 10.07 1.47
N THR A 205 -29.87 10.41 1.76
CA THR A 205 -29.15 9.97 2.96
C THR A 205 -29.19 11.07 4.02
N SER A 206 -30.14 10.99 4.95
CA SER A 206 -30.22 11.94 6.08
C SER A 206 -29.17 11.64 7.17
N PRO A 207 -28.86 12.58 8.09
CA PRO A 207 -28.03 12.30 9.26
C PRO A 207 -28.55 11.13 10.12
N ALA A 208 -29.87 10.99 10.25
CA ALA A 208 -30.49 9.88 10.96
C ALA A 208 -30.24 8.53 10.25
N THR A 209 -30.44 8.50 8.92
CA THR A 209 -30.12 7.34 8.08
C THR A 209 -28.64 6.98 8.17
N TRP A 210 -27.75 7.96 8.11
CA TRP A 210 -26.31 7.74 8.20
C TRP A 210 -25.89 7.19 9.57
N THR A 211 -26.52 7.68 10.64
CA THR A 211 -26.36 7.14 12.00
C THR A 211 -26.77 5.68 12.08
N GLN A 212 -27.91 5.29 11.49
CA GLN A 212 -28.35 3.89 11.45
C GLN A 212 -27.36 2.99 10.71
N ILE A 213 -26.84 3.43 9.55
CA ILE A 213 -25.85 2.67 8.78
C ILE A 213 -24.55 2.51 9.57
N ARG A 214 -24.07 3.59 10.22
CA ARG A 214 -22.89 3.54 11.09
C ARG A 214 -23.05 2.51 12.19
N ASP A 215 -24.16 2.55 12.91
CA ASP A 215 -24.39 1.68 14.07
C ASP A 215 -24.52 0.21 13.63
N TRP A 216 -25.18 -0.04 12.50
CA TRP A 216 -25.23 -1.36 11.88
C TRP A 216 -23.84 -1.88 11.49
N ALA A 217 -23.01 -1.03 10.88
CA ALA A 217 -21.66 -1.38 10.45
C ALA A 217 -20.75 -1.66 11.65
N LYS A 218 -20.84 -0.82 12.69
CA LYS A 218 -20.06 -0.96 13.93
C LYS A 218 -20.42 -2.23 14.68
N ALA A 219 -21.72 -2.55 14.78
CA ALA A 219 -22.20 -3.76 15.43
C ALA A 219 -21.71 -5.06 14.76
N ARG A 220 -21.35 -5.01 13.47
CA ARG A 220 -20.82 -6.15 12.69
C ARG A 220 -19.29 -6.14 12.57
N GLY A 221 -18.61 -5.10 13.07
CA GLY A 221 -17.16 -5.01 13.04
C GLY A 221 -16.58 -4.75 11.66
N LEU A 222 -17.24 -3.94 10.82
CA LEU A 222 -16.69 -3.55 9.52
C LEU A 222 -15.38 -2.78 9.70
N SER A 223 -14.40 -2.95 8.80
CA SER A 223 -13.10 -2.29 8.94
C SER A 223 -13.05 -0.86 8.42
N ARG A 224 -14.07 -0.42 7.68
CA ARG A 224 -14.10 0.94 7.10
C ARG A 224 -15.51 1.51 6.99
N PHE A 225 -15.64 2.76 7.42
CA PHE A 225 -16.85 3.55 7.27
C PHE A 225 -16.49 4.98 6.83
N THR A 226 -16.91 5.36 5.63
CA THR A 226 -16.55 6.62 4.97
C THR A 226 -17.71 7.15 4.14
N PHE A 227 -17.61 8.37 3.64
CA PHE A 227 -18.60 8.93 2.71
C PHE A 227 -17.99 9.92 1.73
N TRP A 228 -18.70 10.09 0.61
CA TRP A 228 -18.52 11.17 -0.35
C TRP A 228 -19.46 12.33 -0.01
N SER A 229 -19.00 13.51 0.39
CA SER A 229 -17.61 13.85 0.74
C SER A 229 -17.58 14.96 1.79
N VAL A 230 -16.41 15.18 2.41
CA VAL A 230 -16.22 16.23 3.43
C VAL A 230 -16.57 17.62 2.90
N ASN A 231 -16.23 17.92 1.64
CA ASN A 231 -16.56 19.20 1.01
C ASN A 231 -18.08 19.44 0.92
N ARG A 232 -18.89 18.37 0.87
CA ARG A 232 -20.35 18.42 0.83
C ARG A 232 -21.00 18.49 2.20
N ASP A 233 -20.26 18.27 3.30
CA ASP A 233 -20.82 18.13 4.64
C ASP A 233 -21.19 19.46 5.31
N ARG A 234 -22.14 20.16 4.69
CA ARG A 234 -22.65 21.47 5.11
C ARG A 234 -24.04 21.71 4.50
N PRO A 235 -24.87 22.55 5.15
CA PRO A 235 -26.20 22.88 4.63
C PRO A 235 -26.13 23.46 3.21
N CYS A 236 -27.19 23.21 2.43
CA CYS A 236 -27.26 23.55 1.02
C CYS A 236 -28.45 24.46 0.71
N PRO A 237 -28.31 25.80 0.89
CA PRO A 237 -29.33 26.75 0.49
C PRO A 237 -29.64 26.61 -1.01
N GLY A 238 -30.91 26.41 -1.37
CA GLY A 238 -31.33 26.14 -2.75
C GLY A 238 -31.32 24.65 -3.14
N GLY A 239 -30.80 23.77 -2.29
CA GLY A 239 -30.80 22.31 -2.51
C GLY A 239 -29.95 21.87 -3.70
N GLY A 240 -30.27 20.69 -4.23
CA GLY A 240 -29.63 20.11 -5.41
C GLY A 240 -28.37 19.30 -5.12
N VAL A 241 -27.81 18.69 -6.17
CA VAL A 241 -26.61 17.85 -6.09
C VAL A 241 -25.42 18.66 -6.60
N VAL A 242 -24.58 19.11 -5.68
CA VAL A 242 -23.40 19.92 -5.98
C VAL A 242 -22.19 19.46 -5.17
N ALA A 243 -21.00 19.85 -5.62
CA ALA A 243 -19.74 19.40 -5.03
C ALA A 243 -19.42 20.02 -3.65
N ASN A 244 -20.08 21.11 -3.27
CA ASN A 244 -19.76 21.92 -2.11
C ASN A 244 -20.87 22.00 -1.03
N CYS A 245 -21.98 21.27 -1.20
CA CYS A 245 -22.97 21.03 -0.15
C CYS A 245 -23.77 19.74 -0.40
N SER A 246 -24.50 19.28 0.60
CA SER A 246 -25.13 17.94 0.62
C SER A 246 -26.51 17.89 -0.04
N GLY A 247 -27.03 19.03 -0.50
CA GLY A 247 -28.40 19.12 -1.03
C GLY A 247 -29.50 19.13 0.02
N ILE A 248 -29.17 19.13 1.31
CA ILE A 248 -30.15 19.06 2.40
C ILE A 248 -29.89 20.11 3.48
N ALA A 249 -30.90 20.33 4.33
CA ALA A 249 -30.72 21.00 5.61
C ALA A 249 -30.00 20.06 6.58
N GLN A 250 -28.93 20.57 7.20
CA GLN A 250 -28.12 19.87 8.20
C GLN A 250 -27.26 20.89 8.96
N ASN A 251 -26.63 20.47 10.05
CA ASN A 251 -25.52 21.22 10.64
C ASN A 251 -24.23 21.02 9.83
N THR A 252 -23.34 22.01 9.85
CA THR A 252 -22.00 21.85 9.26
C THR A 252 -21.25 20.73 9.98
N TRP A 253 -20.59 19.85 9.21
CA TRP A 253 -19.82 18.70 9.69
C TRP A 253 -20.64 17.58 10.34
N GLU A 254 -21.96 17.57 10.16
CA GLU A 254 -22.83 16.59 10.83
C GLU A 254 -22.53 15.14 10.44
N PHE A 255 -22.28 14.87 9.15
CA PHE A 255 -21.92 13.51 8.70
C PHE A 255 -20.52 13.12 9.17
N THR A 256 -19.57 14.06 9.16
CA THR A 256 -18.21 13.88 9.69
C THR A 256 -18.26 13.54 11.18
N ASN A 257 -19.07 14.27 11.97
CA ASN A 257 -19.27 14.03 13.39
C ASN A 257 -19.92 12.68 13.68
N ILE A 258 -20.86 12.24 12.84
CA ILE A 258 -21.46 10.90 12.93
C ILE A 258 -20.38 9.84 12.64
N THR A 259 -19.63 9.99 11.55
CA THR A 259 -18.58 9.05 11.11
C THR A 259 -17.41 8.97 12.10
N ALA A 260 -17.02 10.07 12.75
CA ALA A 260 -15.94 10.09 13.74
C ALA A 260 -16.22 9.25 15.01
N ARG A 261 -17.46 8.83 15.22
CA ARG A 261 -17.88 7.95 16.33
C ARG A 261 -17.88 6.46 15.97
N TYR A 262 -17.46 6.13 14.75
CA TYR A 262 -17.31 4.76 14.27
C TYR A 262 -16.21 4.03 15.03
#